data_AF-A0A7X6Z8Y7-F1
#
_entry.id   AF-A0A7X6Z8Y7-F1
#
_cell.length_a   1.000
_cell.length_b   1.000
_cell.length_c   1.000
_cell.angle_alpha   90.00
_cell.angle_beta   90.00
_cell.angle_gamma   90.00
#
_symmetry.space_group_name_H-M   'P 1'
#
loop_
_entity.id
_entity.type
_entity.pdbx_description
1 polymer ?
#
loop_
_entity_poly.entity_id
_entity_poly.type
_entity_poly.pdbx_seq_one_letter_code
_entity_poly.pdbx_strand_id
1 'polypeptide(L)'
;CMARFGRVSLLGCSRNPDQALDFYHLVHFPGVSLIGANNFARPQFESSPGNWTAKDDCDAILRLMGSGRLSARRLIAEIHSPEAAPDVYHRLAYDDANFPIGVLFDWSVLT
;
A
#
# COMPACT_ATOMS: atom_id res chain seq x y z
N CYS A 1 20.93 -1.77 0.03
CA CYS A 1 21.09 -3.07 0.72
C CYS A 1 20.51 -2.99 2.12
N MET A 2 19.99 -4.10 2.64
CA MET A 2 19.47 -4.18 4.01
C MET A 2 20.64 -4.18 5.01
N ALA A 3 20.47 -3.48 6.15
CA ALA A 3 21.44 -3.53 7.23
C ALA A 3 21.37 -4.89 7.98
N ARG A 4 22.45 -5.27 8.69
CA ARG A 4 22.44 -6.46 9.56
C ARG A 4 21.28 -6.36 10.56
N PHE A 5 20.61 -7.49 10.79
CA PHE A 5 19.42 -7.58 11.65
C PHE A 5 18.21 -6.74 11.19
N GLY A 6 18.20 -6.30 9.93
CA GLY A 6 17.11 -5.55 9.34
C GLY A 6 15.85 -6.39 9.10
N ARG A 7 14.74 -5.70 8.81
CA ARG A 7 13.45 -6.32 8.49
C ARG A 7 13.01 -5.91 7.09
N VAL A 8 12.59 -6.90 6.29
CA VAL A 8 12.00 -6.69 4.97
C VAL A 8 10.53 -7.06 5.04
N SER A 9 9.65 -6.13 4.69
CA SER A 9 8.21 -6.39 4.55
C SER A 9 7.87 -6.70 3.10
N LEU A 10 7.26 -7.86 2.85
CA LEU A 10 6.83 -8.32 1.54
C LEU A 10 5.38 -7.89 1.31
N LEU A 11 5.21 -6.77 0.60
CA LEU A 11 3.90 -6.15 0.29
C LEU A 11 3.38 -6.51 -1.10
N GLY A 12 4.28 -6.76 -2.05
CA GLY A 12 3.92 -7.06 -3.44
C GLY A 12 3.57 -8.54 -3.64
N CYS A 13 2.75 -8.80 -4.67
CA CYS A 13 2.52 -10.16 -5.14
C CYS A 13 3.62 -10.56 -6.13
N SER A 14 4.49 -11.50 -5.77
CA SER A 14 5.52 -12.03 -6.66
C SER A 14 4.88 -12.67 -7.89
N ARG A 15 5.24 -12.18 -9.08
CA ARG A 15 4.72 -12.68 -10.38
C ARG A 15 5.69 -13.61 -11.11
N ASN A 16 6.92 -13.75 -10.61
CA ASN A 16 7.92 -14.67 -11.14
C ASN A 16 8.38 -15.61 -10.01
N PRO A 17 7.81 -16.82 -9.93
CA PRO A 17 8.13 -17.77 -8.86
C PRO A 17 9.51 -18.41 -9.04
N ASP A 18 10.07 -18.40 -10.25
CA ASP A 18 11.30 -19.14 -10.60
C ASP A 18 12.58 -18.34 -10.28
N GLN A 19 12.45 -17.14 -9.72
CA GLN A 19 13.59 -16.32 -9.36
C GLN A 19 14.34 -16.92 -8.16
N ALA A 20 15.53 -17.46 -8.42
CA ALA A 20 16.41 -17.96 -7.37
C ALA A 20 16.89 -16.83 -6.44
N LEU A 21 16.75 -17.05 -5.13
CA LEU A 21 17.23 -16.15 -4.08
C LEU A 21 18.26 -16.86 -3.21
N ASP A 22 19.43 -16.22 -3.02
CA ASP A 22 20.46 -16.69 -2.10
C ASP A 22 20.10 -16.30 -0.65
N PHE A 23 19.30 -17.13 0.01
CA PHE A 23 18.87 -16.87 1.38
C PHE A 23 20.02 -16.88 2.40
N TYR A 24 21.16 -17.52 2.10
CA TYR A 24 22.27 -17.54 3.05
C TYR A 24 22.90 -16.15 3.17
N HIS A 25 23.33 -15.58 2.05
CA HIS A 25 24.01 -14.28 2.05
C HIS A 25 23.05 -13.11 2.26
N LEU A 26 21.80 -13.23 1.77
CA LEU A 26 20.82 -12.13 1.84
C LEU A 26 20.05 -12.09 3.16
N VAL A 27 19.86 -13.24 3.83
CA VAL A 27 18.96 -13.34 4.98
C VAL A 27 19.67 -13.92 6.20
N HIS A 28 20.16 -15.16 6.11
CA HIS A 28 20.69 -15.90 7.26
C HIS A 28 21.96 -15.24 7.84
N PHE A 29 23.03 -15.11 7.04
CA PHE A 29 24.30 -14.56 7.48
C PHE A 29 24.18 -13.13 8.07
N PRO A 30 23.45 -12.18 7.44
CA PRO A 30 23.27 -10.84 8.02
C PRO A 30 22.22 -10.79 9.15
N GLY A 31 21.47 -11.88 9.40
CA GLY A 31 20.42 -11.95 10.43
C GLY A 31 19.13 -11.19 10.08
N VAL A 32 18.82 -11.02 8.80
CA VAL A 32 17.63 -10.29 8.34
C VAL A 32 16.37 -11.13 8.55
N SER A 33 15.24 -10.48 8.86
CA SER A 33 13.91 -11.12 8.90
C SER A 33 13.08 -10.74 7.67
N LEU A 34 12.44 -11.73 7.04
CA LEU A 34 11.43 -11.52 6.00
C LEU A 34 10.04 -11.64 6.62
N ILE A 35 9.17 -10.65 6.39
CA ILE A 35 7.84 -10.55 6.97
C ILE A 35 6.82 -10.51 5.84
N GLY A 36 5.93 -11.50 5.78
CA GLY A 36 4.78 -11.46 4.87
C GLY A 36 3.74 -10.47 5.39
N ALA A 37 3.41 -9.45 4.60
CA ALA A 37 2.46 -8.41 4.99
C ALA A 37 1.33 -8.35 3.96
N ASN A 38 0.31 -9.18 4.18
CA ASN A 38 -0.84 -9.29 3.30
C ASN A 38 -2.12 -8.99 4.09
N ASN A 39 -3.09 -8.33 3.46
CA ASN A 39 -4.37 -8.02 4.09
C ASN A 39 -5.16 -9.26 4.54
N PHE A 40 -4.94 -10.42 3.92
CA PHE A 40 -5.52 -11.70 4.33
C PHE A 40 -4.79 -12.36 5.51
N ALA A 41 -3.60 -11.90 5.86
CA ALA A 41 -2.77 -12.45 6.94
C ALA A 41 -2.90 -11.66 8.26
N ARG A 42 -3.73 -10.61 8.31
CA ARG A 42 -3.98 -9.84 9.53
C ARG A 42 -4.98 -10.55 10.47
N PRO A 43 -4.94 -10.31 11.79
CA PRO A 43 -5.95 -10.83 12.70
C PRO A 43 -7.32 -10.22 12.42
N GLN A 44 -8.37 -11.03 12.53
CA GLN A 44 -9.76 -10.57 12.41
C GLN A 44 -10.25 -9.90 13.70
N PHE A 45 -9.76 -10.37 14.84
CA PHE A 45 -10.12 -9.90 16.18
C PHE A 45 -8.85 -9.67 16.99
N GLU A 46 -8.83 -8.58 17.77
CA GLU A 46 -7.74 -8.17 18.66
C GLU A 46 -6.37 -7.96 17.99
N SER A 47 -5.83 -6.75 18.15
CA SER A 47 -4.47 -6.45 17.71
C SER A 47 -3.42 -6.97 18.69
N SER A 48 -2.25 -7.30 18.17
CA SER A 48 -1.06 -7.67 18.94
C SER A 48 0.20 -7.03 18.32
N PRO A 49 1.35 -7.04 19.03
CA PRO A 49 2.58 -6.46 18.49
C PRO A 49 2.93 -7.01 17.10
N GLY A 50 2.98 -6.12 16.10
CA GLY A 50 3.26 -6.45 14.71
C GLY A 50 2.09 -7.02 13.90
N ASN A 51 0.92 -7.22 14.50
CA ASN A 51 -0.26 -7.80 13.84
C ASN A 51 -1.51 -7.03 14.23
N TRP A 52 -1.97 -6.15 13.34
CA TRP A 52 -3.07 -5.23 13.62
C TRP A 52 -4.34 -5.58 12.85
N THR A 53 -5.49 -5.43 13.50
CA THR A 53 -6.78 -5.55 12.82
C THR A 53 -6.94 -4.45 11.78
N ALA A 54 -7.82 -4.67 10.79
CA ALA A 54 -8.10 -3.65 9.77
C ALA A 54 -8.64 -2.34 10.39
N LYS A 55 -9.45 -2.47 11.44
CA LYS A 55 -9.98 -1.34 12.18
C LYS A 55 -8.88 -0.52 12.85
N ASP A 56 -7.99 -1.19 13.59
CA ASP A 56 -6.93 -0.49 14.31
C ASP A 56 -5.92 0.17 13.36
N ASP A 57 -5.63 -0.45 12.21
CA ASP A 57 -4.83 0.15 11.14
C ASP A 57 -5.46 1.44 10.61
N CYS A 58 -6.75 1.39 10.25
CA CYS A 58 -7.49 2.56 9.77
C CYS A 58 -7.54 3.66 10.83
N ASP A 59 -7.80 3.31 12.09
CA ASP A 59 -7.85 4.26 13.21
C ASP A 59 -6.48 4.94 13.42
N ALA A 60 -5.37 4.22 13.29
CA ALA A 60 -4.03 4.83 13.33
C ALA A 60 -3.80 5.80 12.18
N ILE A 61 -4.17 5.44 10.95
CA ILE A 61 -4.05 6.34 9.79
C ILE A 61 -4.87 7.62 10.02
N LEU A 62 -6.11 7.51 10.48
CA LEU A 62 -6.97 8.66 10.79
C LEU A 62 -6.38 9.54 11.90
N ARG A 63 -5.80 8.94 12.95
CA ARG A 63 -5.13 9.69 14.03
C ARG A 63 -3.87 10.41 13.52
N LEU A 64 -3.10 9.79 12.63
CA LEU A 64 -1.95 10.44 12.00
C LEU A 64 -2.39 11.61 11.12
N MET A 65 -3.50 11.47 10.40
CA MET A 65 -4.08 12.55 9.61
C MET A 65 -4.62 13.69 10.47
N GLY A 66 -5.41 13.37 11.50
CA GLY A 66 -5.97 14.35 12.43
C GLY A 66 -4.90 15.10 13.25
N SER A 67 -3.72 14.50 13.44
CA SER A 67 -2.56 15.15 14.06
C SER A 67 -1.60 15.82 13.07
N GLY A 68 -1.93 15.86 11.77
CA GLY A 68 -1.12 16.51 10.73
C GLY A 68 0.19 15.79 10.39
N ARG A 69 0.41 14.58 10.90
CA ARG A 69 1.60 13.74 10.63
C ARG A 69 1.50 12.99 9.30
N LEU A 70 0.29 12.85 8.78
CA LEU A 70 0.01 12.28 7.47
C LEU A 70 -0.98 13.19 6.73
N SER A 71 -0.81 13.35 5.41
CA SER A 71 -1.75 14.14 4.60
C SER A 71 -2.07 13.40 3.31
N ALA A 72 -3.32 12.92 3.20
CA ALA A 72 -3.84 12.31 1.98
C ALA A 72 -3.95 13.33 0.83
N ARG A 73 -4.07 14.63 1.13
CA ARG A 73 -4.19 15.69 0.12
C ARG A 73 -3.05 15.68 -0.90
N ARG A 74 -1.85 15.26 -0.51
CA ARG A 74 -0.68 15.18 -1.40
C ARG A 74 -0.75 14.03 -2.40
N LEU A 75 -1.63 13.06 -2.18
CA LEU A 75 -1.85 11.94 -3.11
C LEU A 75 -2.87 12.30 -4.19
N ILE A 76 -3.71 13.31 -3.96
CA ILE A 76 -4.75 13.74 -4.89
C ILE A 76 -4.11 14.58 -5.98
N ALA A 77 -4.02 14.03 -7.19
CA ALA A 77 -3.47 14.71 -8.36
C ALA A 77 -4.57 15.33 -9.23
N GLU A 78 -5.66 14.59 -9.42
CA GLU A 78 -6.79 15.00 -10.27
C GLU A 78 -8.12 14.73 -9.55
N ILE A 79 -9.11 15.56 -9.83
CA ILE A 79 -10.49 15.40 -9.36
C ILE A 79 -11.41 15.54 -10.56
N HIS A 80 -12.30 14.56 -10.79
CA HIS A 80 -13.21 14.50 -11.93
C HIS A 80 -14.67 14.31 -11.49
N SER A 81 -15.62 14.65 -12.37
CA SER A 81 -17.01 14.22 -12.21
C SER A 81 -17.12 12.70 -12.34
N PRO A 82 -18.01 12.01 -11.58
CA PRO A 82 -18.28 10.59 -11.77
C PRO A 82 -18.72 10.24 -13.20
N GLU A 83 -19.31 11.18 -13.93
CA GLU A 83 -19.71 11.00 -15.34
C GLU A 83 -18.49 10.80 -16.26
N ALA A 84 -17.32 11.34 -15.89
CA ALA A 84 -16.07 11.16 -16.62
C ALA A 84 -15.38 9.82 -16.31
N ALA A 85 -15.98 8.96 -15.48
CA ALA A 85 -15.41 7.67 -15.12
C ALA A 85 -14.99 6.82 -16.34
N PRO A 86 -15.76 6.71 -17.44
CA PRO A 86 -15.33 5.94 -18.61
C PRO A 86 -13.97 6.40 -19.16
N ASP A 87 -13.76 7.71 -19.28
CA ASP A 87 -12.51 8.28 -19.80
C ASP A 87 -11.34 8.11 -18.81
N VAL A 88 -11.60 8.29 -17.51
CA VAL A 88 -10.61 8.08 -16.46
C VAL A 88 -10.15 6.61 -16.44
N TYR A 89 -11.08 5.65 -16.48
CA TYR A 89 -10.75 4.23 -16.53
C TYR A 89 -10.10 3.83 -17.86
N HIS A 90 -10.46 4.45 -18.98
CA HIS A 90 -9.78 4.25 -20.26
C HIS A 90 -8.31 4.69 -20.18
N ARG A 91 -8.03 5.87 -19.65
CA ARG A 91 -6.65 6.34 -19.40
C ARG A 91 -5.89 5.38 -18.49
N LEU A 92 -6.51 4.94 -17.39
CA LEU A 92 -5.88 3.98 -16.46
C LEU A 92 -5.52 2.66 -17.16
N ALA A 93 -6.34 2.19 -18.09
CA ALA A 93 -6.11 0.91 -18.76
C ALA A 93 -5.08 0.99 -19.90
N TYR A 94 -4.98 2.13 -20.59
CA TYR A 94 -4.21 2.25 -21.84
C TYR A 94 -3.07 3.27 -21.81
N ASP A 95 -2.96 4.09 -20.76
CA ASP A 95 -1.92 5.09 -20.54
C ASP A 95 -1.46 5.07 -19.07
N ASP A 96 -1.34 3.88 -18.49
CA ASP A 96 -0.99 3.66 -17.08
C ASP A 96 0.37 4.25 -16.70
N ALA A 97 1.33 4.26 -17.63
CA ALA A 97 2.65 4.85 -17.45
C ALA A 97 2.62 6.36 -17.15
N ASN A 98 1.63 7.09 -17.66
CA ASN A 98 1.43 8.52 -17.40
C ASN A 98 0.28 8.81 -16.44
N PHE A 99 -0.40 7.75 -15.94
CA PHE A 99 -1.54 7.90 -15.05
C PHE A 99 -1.08 8.32 -13.64
N PRO A 100 -1.70 9.34 -13.03
CA PRO A 100 -1.27 9.82 -11.71
C PRO A 100 -1.64 8.83 -10.59
N ILE A 101 -0.92 8.93 -9.47
CA ILE A 101 -1.10 8.04 -8.30
C ILE A 101 -2.52 8.12 -7.71
N GLY A 102 -3.12 9.31 -7.66
CA GLY A 102 -4.43 9.51 -7.05
C GLY A 102 -5.36 10.35 -7.92
N VAL A 103 -6.44 9.72 -8.36
CA VAL A 103 -7.56 10.34 -9.03
C VAL A 103 -8.80 10.16 -8.16
N LEU A 104 -9.52 11.24 -7.89
CA LEU A 104 -10.77 11.21 -7.14
C LEU A 104 -11.96 11.57 -8.01
N PHE A 105 -13.12 11.03 -7.65
CA PHE A 105 -14.40 11.47 -8.18
C PHE A 105 -15.10 12.38 -7.17
N ASP A 106 -15.50 13.56 -7.62
CA ASP A 106 -16.31 14.48 -6.82
C ASP A 106 -17.79 14.22 -7.08
N TRP A 107 -18.42 13.47 -6.17
CA TRP A 107 -19.84 13.13 -6.28
C TRP A 107 -20.78 14.31 -6.00
N SER A 108 -20.29 15.40 -5.41
CA SER A 108 -21.13 16.56 -5.09
C SER A 108 -21.58 17.34 -6.33
N VAL A 109 -20.92 17.13 -7.48
CA VAL A 109 -21.29 17.77 -8.75
C VAL A 109 -22.56 17.18 -9.38
N LEU A 110 -23.08 16.07 -8.84
CA LEU A 110 -24.30 15.39 -9.30
C LEU A 110 -25.54 15.69 -8.42
N THR A 111 -25.36 16.40 -7.30
CA THR A 111 -26.39 16.72 -6.32
C THR A 111 -26.71 18.21 -6.33
#